data_AF-A0A921II95-F1
#
_entry.id   AF-A0A921II95-F1
#
_cell.length_a   1.000
_cell.length_b   1.000
_cell.length_c   1.000
_cell.angle_alpha   90.00
_cell.angle_beta   90.00
_cell.angle_gamma   90.00
#
_symmetry.space_group_name_H-M   'P 1'
#
loop_
_entity.id
_entity.type
_entity.pdbx_description
1 polymer ?
#
loop_
_entity_poly.entity_id
_entity_poly.type
_entity_poly.pdbx_seq_one_letter_code
_entity_poly.pdbx_strand_id
1 'polypeptide(L)'
;MTLVLGPLYSGKKAFACKLLHCDESELSHYAVWNVQERAAAAENLEQLAEELAGYQVVISTEVGGGVVPVDAEQRAAREAAGRLNCLLAQRADTVVRVFYGLPLILKGSLPQ
;
A
#
# COMPACT_ATOMS: atom_id res chain seq x y z
N MET A 1 -8.80 0.05 -8.89
CA MET A 1 -8.16 0.04 -7.55
C MET A 1 -7.44 1.34 -7.27
N THR A 2 -7.50 1.81 -6.02
CA THR A 2 -6.59 2.86 -5.50
C THR A 2 -5.50 2.25 -4.62
N LEU A 3 -4.23 2.57 -4.90
CA LEU A 3 -3.10 2.25 -4.03
C LEU A 3 -2.80 3.43 -3.11
N VAL A 4 -2.85 3.22 -1.80
CA VAL A 4 -2.51 4.20 -0.77
C VAL A 4 -1.20 3.78 -0.09
N LEU A 5 -0.16 4.61 -0.17
CA LEU A 5 1.15 4.30 0.39
C LEU A 5 1.72 5.44 1.25
N GLY A 6 2.71 5.15 2.07
CA GLY A 6 3.31 6.12 2.99
C GLY A 6 3.88 5.46 4.24
N PRO A 7 4.60 6.20 5.10
CA PRO A 7 5.22 5.63 6.28
C PRO A 7 4.21 5.17 7.32
N LEU A 8 4.70 4.51 8.38
CA LEU A 8 3.89 4.16 9.54
C LEU A 8 3.23 5.41 10.13
N TYR A 9 1.99 5.26 10.59
CA TYR A 9 1.20 6.30 11.26
C TYR A 9 0.97 7.59 10.44
N SER A 10 1.10 7.54 9.11
CA SER A 10 0.94 8.73 8.26
C SER A 10 -0.50 9.14 7.95
N GLY A 11 -1.51 8.43 8.48
CA GLY A 11 -2.93 8.70 8.24
C GLY A 11 -3.55 7.94 7.07
N LYS A 12 -2.88 6.92 6.52
CA LYS A 12 -3.36 6.15 5.34
C LYS A 12 -4.76 5.57 5.49
N LYS A 13 -5.08 4.95 6.63
CA LYS A 13 -6.40 4.36 6.90
C LYS A 13 -7.49 5.42 7.00
N ALA A 14 -7.26 6.50 7.76
CA ALA A 14 -8.18 7.62 7.86
C ALA A 14 -8.45 8.26 6.49
N PHE A 15 -7.43 8.36 5.64
CA PHE A 15 -7.59 8.77 4.24
C PHE A 15 -8.45 7.78 3.45
N ALA A 16 -8.21 6.48 3.57
CA ALA A 16 -9.00 5.44 2.88
C ALA A 16 -10.47 5.44 3.33
N CYS A 17 -10.76 5.59 4.63
CA CYS A 17 -12.12 5.74 5.16
C CYS A 17 -12.84 6.93 4.51
N LYS A 18 -12.18 8.10 4.44
CA LYS A 18 -12.74 9.29 3.78
C LYS A 18 -13.00 9.06 2.29
N LEU A 19 -12.08 8.39 1.60
CA LEU A 19 -12.19 8.06 0.18
C LEU A 19 -13.36 7.10 -0.11
N LEU A 20 -13.60 6.15 0.80
CA LEU A 20 -14.62 5.11 0.66
C LEU A 20 -15.96 5.50 1.29
N HIS A 21 -16.05 6.67 1.94
CA HIS A 21 -17.20 7.10 2.74
C HIS A 21 -17.64 6.05 3.76
N CYS A 22 -16.68 5.43 4.45
CA CYS A 22 -16.93 4.38 5.44
C CYS A 22 -16.20 4.66 6.76
N ASP A 23 -16.67 4.01 7.82
CA ASP A 23 -15.97 4.02 9.11
C ASP A 23 -14.84 2.98 9.15
N GLU A 24 -13.94 3.09 10.14
CA GLU A 24 -12.81 2.16 10.26
C GLU A 24 -13.26 0.70 10.49
N SER A 25 -14.41 0.48 11.13
CA SER A 25 -15.00 -0.85 11.32
C SER A 25 -15.45 -1.51 10.02
N GLU A 26 -15.70 -0.73 8.97
CA GLU A 26 -16.18 -1.21 7.66
C GLU A 26 -15.03 -1.30 6.64
N LEU A 27 -13.89 -0.68 6.94
CA LEU A 27 -12.76 -0.55 6.01
C LEU A 27 -12.26 -1.91 5.50
N SER A 28 -12.32 -2.97 6.33
CA SER A 28 -11.93 -4.34 5.94
C SER A 28 -12.78 -4.94 4.82
N HIS A 29 -13.99 -4.45 4.59
CA HIS A 29 -14.85 -4.93 3.51
C HIS A 29 -14.37 -4.44 2.13
N TYR A 30 -13.65 -3.33 2.09
CA TYR A 30 -13.28 -2.63 0.85
C TYR A 30 -11.77 -2.57 0.62
N ALA A 31 -11.01 -2.57 1.72
CA ALA A 31 -9.59 -2.33 1.70
C ALA A 31 -8.79 -3.42 2.41
N VAL A 32 -7.57 -3.63 1.93
CA VAL A 32 -6.56 -4.49 2.56
C VAL A 32 -5.35 -3.64 2.93
N TRP A 33 -4.71 -3.94 4.06
CA TRP A 33 -3.54 -3.21 4.55
C TRP A 33 -2.45 -4.15 5.05
N ASN A 34 -1.29 -3.57 5.38
CA ASN A 34 -0.07 -4.29 5.74
C ASN A 34 0.45 -5.23 4.65
N VAL A 35 0.16 -4.92 3.39
CA VAL A 35 0.54 -5.78 2.26
C VAL A 35 2.06 -5.93 2.10
N GLN A 36 2.86 -5.00 2.64
CA GLN A 36 4.31 -5.12 2.70
C GLN A 36 4.78 -6.35 3.49
N GLU A 37 4.03 -6.76 4.53
CA GLU A 37 4.34 -7.94 5.33
C GLU A 37 4.04 -9.23 4.55
N ARG A 38 2.99 -9.21 3.72
CA ARG A 38 2.65 -10.32 2.81
C ARG A 38 3.73 -10.54 1.75
N ALA A 39 4.37 -9.47 1.28
CA ALA A 39 5.44 -9.54 0.28
C ALA A 39 6.66 -10.34 0.77
N ALA A 40 6.98 -10.27 2.07
CA ALA A 40 8.15 -10.94 2.63
C ALA A 40 8.06 -12.47 2.58
N ALA A 41 6.84 -13.01 2.66
CA ALA A 41 6.57 -14.46 2.63
C ALA A 41 6.08 -14.96 1.27
N ALA A 42 5.97 -14.08 0.27
CA ALA A 42 5.39 -14.43 -1.02
C ALA A 42 6.43 -15.12 -1.93
N GLU A 43 6.08 -16.31 -2.43
CA GLU A 43 6.89 -17.01 -3.43
C GLU A 43 6.80 -16.33 -4.82
N ASN A 44 5.67 -15.67 -5.10
CA ASN A 44 5.41 -14.99 -6.37
C ASN A 44 4.72 -13.64 -6.12
N LEU A 45 5.44 -12.55 -6.38
CA LEU A 45 4.94 -11.20 -6.14
C LEU A 45 3.92 -10.75 -7.18
N GLU A 46 4.01 -11.23 -8.42
CA GLU A 46 3.06 -10.95 -9.49
C GLU A 46 1.68 -11.51 -9.15
N GLN A 47 1.62 -12.76 -8.68
CA GLN A 47 0.38 -13.40 -8.26
C GLN A 47 -0.20 -12.69 -7.02
N LEU A 48 0.63 -12.36 -6.03
CA LEU A 48 0.17 -11.58 -4.87
C LEU A 48 -0.38 -10.22 -5.30
N ALA A 49 0.29 -9.53 -6.22
CA ALA A 49 -0.16 -8.23 -6.72
C ALA A 49 -1.49 -8.34 -7.47
N GLU A 50 -1.72 -9.42 -8.22
CA GLU A 50 -2.98 -9.71 -8.89
C GLU A 50 -4.13 -9.99 -7.91
N GLU A 51 -3.89 -10.81 -6.89
CA GLU A 51 -4.86 -11.07 -5.82
C GLU A 51 -5.24 -9.77 -5.11
N LEU A 52 -4.22 -9.00 -4.68
CA LEU A 52 -4.42 -7.74 -3.99
C LEU A 52 -5.16 -6.74 -4.88
N ALA A 53 -4.90 -6.73 -6.20
CA ALA A 53 -5.55 -5.85 -7.17
C ALA A 53 -7.09 -5.98 -7.22
N GLY A 54 -7.65 -7.07 -6.69
CA GLY A 54 -9.10 -7.27 -6.56
C GLY A 54 -9.77 -6.38 -5.50
N TYR A 55 -9.02 -5.78 -4.57
CA TYR A 55 -9.58 -4.87 -3.57
C TYR A 55 -9.82 -3.48 -4.14
N GLN A 56 -10.80 -2.74 -3.58
CA GLN A 56 -11.04 -1.36 -4.00
C GLN A 56 -9.87 -0.46 -3.62
N VAL A 57 -9.34 -0.64 -2.39
CA VAL A 57 -8.18 0.08 -1.88
C VAL A 57 -7.12 -0.89 -1.34
N VAL A 58 -5.88 -0.74 -1.77
CA VAL A 58 -4.73 -1.41 -1.13
C VAL A 58 -3.91 -0.38 -0.38
N ILE A 59 -3.62 -0.67 0.89
CA ILE A 59 -2.81 0.19 1.75
C ILE A 59 -1.47 -0.48 2.02
N SER A 60 -0.38 0.16 1.58
CA SER A 60 0.98 -0.33 1.80
C SER A 60 1.78 0.62 2.69
N THR A 61 2.55 0.07 3.63
CA THR A 61 3.54 0.85 4.37
C THR A 61 4.84 0.88 3.58
N GLU A 62 5.31 2.09 3.28
CA GLU A 62 6.58 2.29 2.60
C GLU A 62 7.73 2.11 3.61
N VAL A 63 8.60 1.14 3.34
CA VAL A 63 9.74 0.74 4.20
C VAL A 63 11.10 1.06 3.56
N GLY A 64 11.09 1.75 2.41
CA GLY A 64 12.24 2.02 1.56
C GLY A 64 13.00 3.32 1.88
N GLY A 65 12.42 4.23 2.66
CA GLY A 65 12.98 5.53 2.97
C GLY A 65 13.92 5.59 4.18
N GLY A 66 14.07 4.50 4.93
CA GLY A 66 14.90 4.44 6.13
C GLY A 66 16.31 3.87 5.91
N VAL A 67 17.06 3.72 7.01
CA VAL A 67 18.38 3.07 7.04
C VAL A 67 18.29 1.63 6.52
N VAL A 68 19.30 1.19 5.77
CA VAL A 68 19.38 -0.19 5.28
C VAL A 68 19.64 -1.14 6.47
N PRO A 69 18.81 -2.18 6.68
CA PRO A 69 19.03 -3.13 7.77
C PRO A 69 20.36 -3.88 7.64
N VAL A 70 20.97 -4.20 8.78
CA VAL A 70 22.16 -5.08 8.83
C VAL A 70 21.77 -6.52 8.49
N ASP A 71 20.61 -6.94 9.01
CA ASP A 71 20.08 -8.28 8.80
C ASP A 71 19.67 -8.51 7.33
N ALA A 72 20.06 -9.66 6.78
CA ALA A 72 19.84 -9.99 5.38
C ALA A 72 18.37 -10.28 5.06
N GLU A 73 17.65 -10.92 5.97
CA GLU A 73 16.23 -11.24 5.82
C GLU A 73 15.38 -9.96 5.81
N GLN A 74 15.67 -9.02 6.71
CA GLN A 74 15.03 -7.70 6.72
C GLN A 74 15.29 -6.90 5.45
N ARG A 75 16.50 -6.97 4.88
CA ARG A 75 16.81 -6.35 3.58
C ARG A 75 15.98 -6.99 2.45
N ALA A 76 15.90 -8.32 2.41
CA ALA A 76 15.11 -9.04 1.42
C ALA A 76 13.62 -8.69 1.52
N ALA A 77 13.06 -8.66 2.74
CA ALA A 77 11.68 -8.26 3.00
C ALA A 77 11.41 -6.82 2.53
N ARG A 78 12.33 -5.88 2.79
CA ARG A 78 12.24 -4.50 2.30
C ARG A 78 12.24 -4.43 0.77
N GLU A 79 13.09 -5.22 0.12
CA GLU A 79 13.14 -5.28 -1.35
C GLU A 79 11.84 -5.86 -1.94
N ALA A 80 11.34 -6.96 -1.37
CA ALA A 80 10.08 -7.58 -1.77
C ALA A 80 8.90 -6.61 -1.64
N ALA A 81 8.81 -5.88 -0.52
CA ALA A 81 7.80 -4.84 -0.32
C ALA A 81 7.91 -3.72 -1.37
N GLY A 82 9.13 -3.29 -1.71
CA GLY A 82 9.36 -2.30 -2.77
C GLY A 82 8.90 -2.78 -4.14
N ARG A 83 9.26 -4.02 -4.51
CA ARG A 83 8.84 -4.65 -5.78
C ARG A 83 7.33 -4.83 -5.85
N LEU A 84 6.69 -5.26 -4.76
CA LEU A 84 5.23 -5.34 -4.67
C LEU A 84 4.59 -3.97 -4.90
N ASN A 85 5.11 -2.90 -4.28
CA ASN A 85 4.60 -1.54 -4.50
C ASN A 85 4.69 -1.10 -5.97
N CYS A 86 5.76 -1.46 -6.68
CA CYS A 86 5.86 -1.21 -8.12
C CYS A 86 4.77 -1.94 -8.92
N LEU A 87 4.56 -3.22 -8.64
CA LEU A 87 3.55 -4.06 -9.30
C LEU A 87 2.13 -3.55 -9.05
N LEU A 88 1.83 -3.14 -7.81
CA LEU A 88 0.55 -2.55 -7.44
C LEU A 88 0.35 -1.18 -8.10
N ALA A 89 1.37 -0.32 -8.13
CA ALA A 89 1.28 1.00 -8.75
C ALA A 89 1.06 0.93 -10.28
N GLN A 90 1.62 -0.08 -10.94
CA GLN A 90 1.36 -0.35 -12.36
C GLN A 90 -0.12 -0.67 -12.60
N ARG A 91 -0.71 -1.50 -11.73
CA ARG A 91 -2.11 -1.98 -11.81
C ARG A 91 -3.15 -0.98 -11.31
N ALA A 92 -2.79 -0.10 -10.37
CA ALA A 92 -3.71 0.84 -9.77
C ALA A 92 -4.13 1.95 -10.75
N ASP A 93 -5.40 2.34 -10.74
CA ASP A 93 -5.88 3.50 -11.49
C ASP A 93 -5.34 4.79 -10.87
N THR A 94 -5.33 4.82 -9.53
CA THR A 94 -4.88 5.95 -8.73
C THR A 94 -3.84 5.50 -7.70
N VAL A 95 -2.76 6.26 -7.58
CA VAL A 95 -1.72 6.05 -6.56
C VAL A 95 -1.60 7.29 -5.70
N VAL A 96 -1.78 7.14 -4.39
CA VAL A 96 -1.74 8.24 -3.42
C VAL A 96 -0.68 7.94 -2.38
N ARG A 97 0.24 8.89 -2.17
CA ARG A 97 1.16 8.89 -1.03
C ARG A 97 0.59 9.77 0.07
N VAL A 98 0.51 9.27 1.30
CA VAL A 98 0.00 10.03 2.45
C VAL A 98 1.10 10.32 3.46
N PHE A 99 1.28 11.59 3.81
CA PHE A 99 2.17 12.09 4.87
C PHE A 99 1.44 13.06 5.77
N TYR A 100 1.55 12.91 7.10
CA TYR A 100 0.88 13.80 8.05
C TYR A 100 -0.64 13.94 7.79
N GLY A 101 -1.29 12.89 7.26
CA GLY A 101 -2.69 12.91 6.84
C GLY A 101 -2.95 13.63 5.50
N LEU A 102 -1.92 14.18 4.85
CA LEU A 102 -2.00 14.92 3.60
C LEU A 102 -1.77 13.98 2.40
N PRO A 103 -2.73 13.88 1.46
CA PRO A 103 -2.57 13.08 0.26
C PRO A 103 -1.77 13.82 -0.81
N LEU A 104 -0.82 13.12 -1.41
CA LEU A 104 -0.11 13.49 -2.63
C LEU A 104 -0.45 12.45 -3.70
N ILE A 105 -1.14 12.89 -4.76
CA ILE A 105 -1.52 12.03 -5.88
C ILE A 105 -0.30 11.85 -6.78
N LEU A 106 0.17 10.61 -6.94
CA LEU A 106 1.33 10.26 -7.78
C LEU A 106 0.91 9.76 -9.17
N LYS A 107 -0.28 9.17 -9.29
CA LYS A 107 -0.87 8.66 -10.54
C LYS A 107 -2.39 8.82 -10.48
N GLY A 108 -3.00 9.14 -11.61
CA GLY A 108 -4.45 9.23 -11.77
C GLY A 108 -5.05 10.44 -11.07
N SER A 109 -6.32 10.32 -10.65
CA SER A 109 -7.07 11.32 -9.90
C SER A 109 -7.88 10.64 -8.81
N LEU A 110 -8.26 11.39 -7.76
CA LEU A 110 -9.21 10.85 -6.80
C LEU A 110 -10.58 10.71 -7.49
N PRO A 111 -11.31 9.60 -7.27
CA PRO A 111 -12.71 9.52 -7.65
C PRO A 111 -13.48 10.67 -6.98
N GLN A 112 -14.39 11.30 -7.75
CA GLN A 112 -15.27 12.37 -7.28
C GLN A 112 -16.39 11.81 -6.41
#